data_AF-A0A435SBD2-F1
#
_entry.id   AF-A0A435SBD2-F1
#
_cell.length_a   1.000
_cell.length_b   1.000
_cell.length_c   1.000
_cell.angle_alpha   90.00
_cell.angle_beta   90.00
_cell.angle_gamma   90.00
#
_symmetry.space_group_name_H-M   'P 1'
#
loop_
_entity.id
_entity.type
_entity.pdbx_description
1 polymer ?
#
loop_
_entity_poly.entity_id
_entity_poly.type
_entity_poly.pdbx_seq_one_letter_code
_entity_poly.pdbx_strand_id
1 'polypeptide(L)'
;SGTPAIWLHPDGSSMAWIIVDIGERDWSKLAYQFGHELGHVLCNSWQPDARPAPPCQWIEETMVEAHSLRGLARLAKSWKEAPPFAGDNAFGDAIARYRQDIIDRYAALAESQGLTRDAAAWFADHRGEIEMPALNPFAQAMSLTILAEYGRAPDCVEALGALNRWPGRTSMPIAEYLG
;
A
#
# COMPACT_ATOMS: atom_id res chain seq x y z
N SER A 1 14.37 -2.78 14.80
CA SER A 1 13.92 -2.29 13.50
C SER A 1 12.79 -1.29 13.71
N GLY A 2 12.83 -0.14 13.04
CA GLY A 2 11.75 0.83 12.94
C GLY A 2 10.80 0.49 11.78
N THR A 3 9.67 1.18 11.74
CA THR A 3 8.72 1.13 10.62
C THR A 3 9.33 1.88 9.42
N PRO A 4 9.15 1.41 8.17
CA PRO A 4 9.50 2.23 7.00
C PRO A 4 8.75 3.59 7.07
N ALA A 5 9.36 4.61 6.46
CA ALA A 5 8.84 5.96 6.54
C ALA A 5 9.31 6.82 5.37
N ILE A 6 8.47 7.78 4.98
CA ILE A 6 8.89 8.96 4.20
C ILE A 6 9.37 10.04 5.16
N TRP A 7 10.53 10.64 4.84
CA TRP A 7 10.97 11.86 5.52
C TRP A 7 10.51 13.11 4.75
N LEU A 8 9.81 13.99 5.46
CA LEU A 8 9.19 15.22 4.93
C LEU A 8 10.17 16.38 5.11
N HIS A 9 10.53 17.06 4.02
CA HIS A 9 11.47 18.17 4.07
C HIS A 9 10.76 19.47 4.50
N PRO A 10 11.20 20.14 5.58
CA PRO A 10 10.56 21.37 6.06
C PRO A 10 10.83 22.61 5.19
N ASP A 11 11.69 22.51 4.17
CA ASP A 11 12.15 23.61 3.34
C ASP A 11 11.38 23.80 2.01
N GLY A 12 10.33 23.01 1.77
CA GLY A 12 9.55 23.06 0.53
C GLY A 12 10.25 22.43 -0.67
N SER A 13 11.24 21.55 -0.44
CA SER A 13 11.90 20.77 -1.48
C SER A 13 10.92 19.91 -2.29
N SER A 14 11.22 19.73 -3.58
CA SER A 14 10.53 18.77 -4.46
C SER A 14 11.05 17.33 -4.29
N MET A 15 11.90 17.09 -3.29
CA MET A 15 12.54 15.80 -3.02
C MET A 15 11.78 15.05 -1.93
N ALA A 16 11.51 13.76 -2.15
CA ALA A 16 11.05 12.85 -1.12
C ALA A 16 12.16 11.84 -0.78
N TRP A 17 12.31 11.50 0.49
CA TRP A 17 13.23 10.44 0.93
C TRP A 17 12.43 9.22 1.39
N ILE A 18 12.71 8.08 0.78
CA ILE A 18 12.14 6.79 1.18
C ILE A 18 13.15 6.08 2.08
N ILE A 19 12.73 5.77 3.30
CA ILE A 19 13.54 5.07 4.30
C ILE A 19 12.91 3.70 4.54
N VAL A 20 13.71 2.65 4.34
CA VAL A 20 13.31 1.25 4.57
C VAL A 20 14.15 0.63 5.69
N ASP A 21 13.59 -0.34 6.39
CA ASP A 21 14.26 -1.11 7.44
C ASP A 21 14.24 -2.60 7.08
N ILE A 22 15.39 -3.05 6.58
CA ILE A 22 15.58 -4.40 6.07
C ILE A 22 16.81 -5.07 6.67
N GLY A 23 16.72 -6.38 6.88
CA GLY A 23 17.88 -7.20 7.22
C GLY A 23 18.81 -7.38 6.03
N GLU A 24 20.02 -7.89 6.28
CA GLU A 24 20.98 -8.18 5.21
C GLU A 24 20.35 -9.14 4.19
N ARG A 25 20.42 -8.78 2.89
CA ARG A 25 19.94 -9.59 1.76
C ARG A 25 18.43 -9.90 1.75
N ASP A 26 17.61 -9.18 2.52
CA ASP A 26 16.16 -9.35 2.50
C ASP A 26 15.51 -8.55 1.34
N TRP A 27 15.79 -9.00 0.12
CA TRP A 27 15.36 -8.34 -1.11
C TRP A 27 13.84 -8.27 -1.26
N SER A 28 13.12 -9.29 -0.79
CA SER A 28 11.66 -9.30 -0.83
C SER A 28 11.08 -8.21 0.08
N LYS A 29 11.59 -8.10 1.32
CA LYS A 29 11.17 -7.03 2.24
C LYS A 29 11.58 -5.65 1.76
N LEU A 30 12.77 -5.52 1.14
CA LEU A 30 13.19 -4.26 0.50
C LEU A 30 12.20 -3.83 -0.57
N ALA A 31 11.91 -4.70 -1.53
CA ALA A 31 10.99 -4.39 -2.62
C ALA A 31 9.59 -4.05 -2.08
N TYR A 32 9.13 -4.77 -1.06
CA TYR A 32 7.85 -4.53 -0.42
C TYR A 32 7.78 -3.16 0.28
N GLN A 33 8.74 -2.85 1.17
CA GLN A 33 8.75 -1.59 1.90
C GLN A 33 8.98 -0.41 0.96
N PHE A 34 9.92 -0.53 0.01
CA PHE A 34 10.15 0.50 -0.98
C PHE A 34 8.90 0.76 -1.82
N GLY A 35 8.20 -0.30 -2.27
CA GLY A 35 6.96 -0.16 -3.04
C GLY A 35 5.81 0.48 -2.26
N HIS A 36 5.75 0.25 -0.94
CA HIS A 36 4.77 0.84 -0.04
C HIS A 36 5.04 2.34 0.15
N GLU A 37 6.26 2.72 0.53
CA GLU A 37 6.66 4.12 0.69
C GLU A 37 6.62 4.89 -0.64
N LEU A 38 7.01 4.27 -1.75
CA LEU A 38 6.84 4.87 -3.07
C LEU A 38 5.37 5.13 -3.39
N GLY A 39 4.46 4.26 -2.94
CA GLY A 39 3.02 4.47 -3.05
C GLY A 39 2.58 5.75 -2.35
N HIS A 40 3.02 5.99 -1.11
CA HIS A 40 2.74 7.23 -0.38
C HIS A 40 3.31 8.46 -1.10
N VAL A 41 4.51 8.35 -1.69
CA VAL A 41 5.00 9.40 -2.58
C VAL A 41 4.04 9.58 -3.75
N LEU A 42 3.61 8.54 -4.47
CA LEU A 42 2.64 8.71 -5.56
C LEU A 42 1.29 9.32 -5.10
N CYS A 43 0.92 9.16 -3.83
CA CYS A 43 -0.27 9.73 -3.21
C CYS A 43 -0.13 11.19 -2.74
N ASN A 44 0.95 11.90 -3.08
CA ASN A 44 1.17 13.29 -2.64
C ASN A 44 1.50 13.45 -1.13
N SER A 45 1.82 12.36 -0.43
CA SER A 45 2.01 12.34 1.03
C SER A 45 3.47 12.49 1.47
N TRP A 46 4.19 13.44 0.86
CA TRP A 46 5.63 13.67 1.14
C TRP A 46 5.98 15.09 1.59
N GLN A 47 5.00 16.01 1.59
CA GLN A 47 5.16 17.36 2.15
C GLN A 47 4.83 17.38 3.66
N PRO A 48 5.41 18.30 4.46
CA PRO A 48 5.19 18.37 5.91
C PRO A 48 3.72 18.44 6.35
N ASP A 49 2.87 19.07 5.54
CA ASP A 49 1.42 19.26 5.78
C ASP A 49 0.54 18.27 5.00
N ALA A 50 1.14 17.38 4.21
CA ALA A 50 0.46 16.34 3.44
C ALA A 50 0.47 14.97 4.16
N ARG A 51 0.80 14.96 5.46
CA ARG A 51 0.83 13.71 6.23
C ARG A 51 -0.58 13.08 6.28
N PRO A 52 -0.71 11.78 5.98
CA PRO A 52 -1.98 11.08 6.09
C PRO A 52 -2.49 11.10 7.53
N ALA A 53 -3.77 11.42 7.70
CA ALA A 53 -4.41 11.54 9.00
C ALA A 53 -5.83 10.92 9.00
N PRO A 54 -6.31 10.40 10.14
CA PRO A 54 -7.69 9.97 10.30
C PRO A 54 -8.68 11.13 10.01
N PRO A 55 -9.90 10.82 9.54
CA PRO A 55 -10.47 9.48 9.43
C PRO A 55 -10.14 8.76 8.11
N CYS A 56 -9.64 9.44 7.08
CA CYS A 56 -9.43 8.82 5.76
C CYS A 56 -8.01 8.32 5.49
N GLN A 57 -7.11 8.32 6.49
CA GLN A 57 -5.76 7.74 6.35
C GLN A 57 -5.81 6.33 5.74
N TRP A 58 -6.75 5.48 6.18
CA TRP A 58 -6.85 4.10 5.72
C TRP A 58 -7.01 3.97 4.20
N ILE A 59 -7.65 4.93 3.52
CA ILE A 59 -7.88 4.87 2.07
C ILE A 59 -6.53 4.82 1.36
N GLU A 60 -5.63 5.72 1.74
CA GLU A 60 -4.29 5.75 1.19
C GLU A 60 -3.53 4.48 1.56
N GLU A 61 -3.49 4.10 2.84
CA GLU A 61 -2.81 2.89 3.32
C GLU A 61 -3.23 1.65 2.52
N THR A 62 -4.53 1.49 2.22
CA THR A 62 -5.03 0.37 1.41
C THR A 62 -4.56 0.42 -0.03
N MET A 63 -4.55 1.61 -0.64
CA MET A 63 -4.15 1.78 -2.04
C MET A 63 -2.64 1.63 -2.23
N VAL A 64 -1.82 2.11 -1.29
CA VAL A 64 -0.36 1.97 -1.32
C VAL A 64 0.07 0.54 -1.00
N GLU A 65 -0.65 -0.15 -0.11
CA GLU A 65 -0.40 -1.56 0.19
C GLU A 65 -0.71 -2.44 -1.03
N ALA A 66 -1.87 -2.22 -1.67
CA ALA A 66 -2.22 -2.88 -2.92
C ALA A 66 -1.21 -2.56 -4.05
N HIS A 67 -0.69 -1.33 -4.09
CA HIS A 67 0.34 -0.92 -5.04
C HIS A 67 1.63 -1.72 -4.83
N SER A 68 2.09 -1.85 -3.58
CA SER A 68 3.27 -2.65 -3.23
C SER A 68 3.09 -4.12 -3.62
N LEU A 69 1.96 -4.74 -3.25
CA LEU A 69 1.65 -6.13 -3.60
C LEU A 69 1.57 -6.38 -5.12
N ARG A 70 1.06 -5.41 -5.89
CA ARG A 70 1.11 -5.46 -7.36
C ARG A 70 2.53 -5.31 -7.90
N GLY A 71 3.33 -4.43 -7.30
CA GLY A 71 4.75 -4.26 -7.61
C GLY A 71 5.53 -5.57 -7.42
N LEU A 72 5.33 -6.26 -6.30
CA LEU A 72 5.94 -7.56 -6.03
C LEU A 72 5.57 -8.61 -7.08
N ALA A 73 4.31 -8.67 -7.54
CA ALA A 73 3.90 -9.61 -8.58
C ALA A 73 4.67 -9.38 -9.89
N ARG A 74 4.80 -8.12 -10.29
CA ARG A 74 5.53 -7.73 -11.50
C ARG A 74 7.01 -7.99 -11.37
N LEU A 75 7.60 -7.65 -10.23
CA LEU A 75 9.00 -7.88 -9.94
C LEU A 75 9.32 -9.38 -9.94
N ALA A 76 8.50 -10.20 -9.27
CA ALA A 76 8.66 -11.64 -9.23
C ALA A 76 8.68 -12.25 -10.65
N LYS A 77 7.72 -11.85 -11.49
CA LYS A 77 7.66 -12.31 -12.89
C LYS A 77 8.90 -11.87 -13.66
N SER A 78 9.24 -10.58 -13.64
CA SER A 78 10.39 -10.03 -14.36
C SER A 78 11.70 -10.67 -13.92
N TRP A 79 11.89 -10.89 -12.61
CA TRP A 79 13.11 -11.48 -12.06
C TRP A 79 13.22 -12.97 -12.41
N LYS A 80 12.10 -13.68 -12.47
CA LYS A 80 12.06 -15.09 -12.89
C LYS A 80 12.44 -15.23 -14.36
N GLU A 81 12.04 -14.30 -15.22
CA GLU A 81 12.28 -14.32 -16.66
C GLU A 81 13.67 -13.76 -17.04
N ALA A 82 14.05 -12.65 -16.43
CA ALA A 82 15.28 -11.90 -16.72
C ALA A 82 15.86 -11.32 -15.42
N PRO A 83 16.53 -12.13 -14.59
CA PRO A 83 17.12 -11.65 -13.34
C PRO A 83 18.25 -10.64 -13.63
N PRO A 84 18.50 -9.68 -12.71
CA PRO A 84 19.62 -8.73 -12.84
C PRO A 84 20.99 -9.41 -12.93
N PHE A 85 21.15 -10.58 -12.31
CA PHE A 85 22.35 -11.41 -12.36
C PHE A 85 22.01 -12.80 -12.89
N ALA A 86 22.87 -13.34 -13.76
CA ALA A 86 22.66 -14.66 -14.35
C ALA A 86 22.60 -15.74 -13.27
N GLY A 87 21.56 -16.59 -13.31
CA GLY A 87 21.34 -17.68 -12.34
C GLY A 87 20.39 -17.35 -11.19
N ASP A 88 20.00 -16.08 -11.03
CA ASP A 88 19.18 -15.63 -9.90
C ASP A 88 17.66 -15.76 -10.11
N ASN A 89 17.21 -16.55 -11.09
CA ASN A 89 15.78 -16.73 -11.40
C ASN A 89 14.96 -17.24 -10.20
N ALA A 90 15.60 -17.98 -9.28
CA ALA A 90 14.95 -18.48 -8.06
C ALA A 90 14.53 -17.35 -7.10
N PHE A 91 15.13 -16.16 -7.17
CA PHE A 91 14.67 -15.01 -6.38
C PHE A 91 13.30 -14.52 -6.82
N GLY A 92 12.95 -14.62 -8.10
CA GLY A 92 11.59 -14.36 -8.57
C GLY A 92 10.56 -15.25 -7.85
N ASP A 93 10.93 -16.50 -7.57
CA ASP A 93 10.08 -17.38 -6.77
C ASP A 93 9.96 -16.88 -5.32
N ALA A 94 11.09 -16.57 -4.67
CA ALA A 94 11.08 -16.06 -3.31
C ALA A 94 10.22 -14.80 -3.13
N ILE A 95 10.27 -13.86 -4.09
CA ILE A 95 9.43 -12.65 -4.10
C ILE A 95 7.94 -13.02 -4.25
N ALA A 96 7.61 -13.93 -5.16
CA ALA A 96 6.24 -14.40 -5.32
C ALA A 96 5.69 -15.10 -4.07
N ARG A 97 6.52 -15.91 -3.38
CA ARG A 97 6.14 -16.54 -2.11
C ARG A 97 5.89 -15.49 -1.03
N TYR A 98 6.82 -14.55 -0.85
CA TYR A 98 6.67 -13.45 0.12
C TYR A 98 5.38 -12.65 -0.08
N ARG A 99 5.05 -12.31 -1.33
CA ARG A 99 3.78 -11.66 -1.68
C ARG A 99 2.58 -12.53 -1.29
N GLN A 100 2.63 -13.83 -1.60
CA GLN A 100 1.53 -14.74 -1.32
C GLN A 100 1.29 -14.89 0.18
N ASP A 101 2.35 -14.96 0.99
CA ASP A 101 2.25 -15.01 2.46
C ASP A 101 1.50 -13.79 3.02
N ILE A 102 1.71 -12.59 2.45
CA ILE A 102 0.95 -11.39 2.84
C ILE A 102 -0.52 -11.53 2.46
N ILE A 103 -0.79 -11.94 1.21
CA ILE A 103 -2.16 -12.12 0.71
C ILE A 103 -2.94 -13.14 1.53
N ASP A 104 -2.32 -14.27 1.87
CA ASP A 104 -2.97 -15.33 2.64
C ASP A 104 -3.36 -14.84 4.04
N ARG A 105 -2.48 -14.06 4.69
CA ARG A 105 -2.81 -13.43 5.98
C ARG A 105 -3.96 -12.44 5.86
N TYR A 106 -3.96 -11.60 4.81
CA TYR A 106 -5.03 -10.62 4.61
C TYR A 106 -6.34 -11.29 4.20
N ALA A 107 -6.30 -12.40 3.49
CA ALA A 107 -7.47 -13.20 3.15
C ALA A 107 -8.10 -13.81 4.40
N ALA A 108 -7.29 -14.32 5.34
CA ALA A 108 -7.77 -14.79 6.63
C ALA A 108 -8.40 -13.66 7.48
N LEU A 109 -7.86 -12.43 7.39
CA LEU A 109 -8.49 -11.25 8.00
C LEU A 109 -9.84 -10.94 7.35
N ALA A 110 -9.88 -10.87 6.02
CA ALA A 110 -11.11 -10.62 5.26
C ALA A 110 -12.21 -11.64 5.58
N GLU A 111 -11.85 -12.94 5.65
CA GLU A 111 -12.77 -14.01 6.03
C GLU A 111 -13.27 -13.84 7.48
N SER A 112 -12.37 -13.63 8.44
CA SER A 112 -12.75 -13.50 9.86
C SER A 112 -13.53 -12.22 10.17
N GLN A 113 -13.35 -11.16 9.37
CA GLN A 113 -14.09 -9.90 9.46
C GLN A 113 -15.38 -9.91 8.64
N GLY A 114 -15.68 -10.99 7.91
CA GLY A 114 -16.88 -11.07 7.07
C GLY A 114 -16.89 -10.07 5.92
N LEU A 115 -15.71 -9.70 5.38
CA LEU A 115 -15.59 -8.94 4.12
C LEU A 115 -16.04 -9.85 2.96
N THR A 116 -17.36 -9.99 2.86
CA THR A 116 -18.06 -10.67 1.78
C THR A 116 -18.19 -9.70 0.59
N ARG A 117 -18.81 -10.14 -0.52
CA ARG A 117 -18.79 -9.41 -1.81
C ARG A 117 -19.31 -7.96 -1.76
N ASP A 118 -19.98 -7.55 -0.69
CA ASP A 118 -20.43 -6.16 -0.49
C ASP A 118 -19.47 -5.39 0.43
N ALA A 119 -18.43 -4.80 -0.16
CA ALA A 119 -17.44 -4.01 0.56
C ALA A 119 -18.02 -2.70 1.15
N ALA A 120 -19.10 -2.17 0.57
CA ALA A 120 -19.71 -0.92 1.04
C ALA A 120 -20.51 -1.15 2.32
N ALA A 121 -21.33 -2.21 2.36
CA ALA A 121 -22.02 -2.63 3.58
C ALA A 121 -21.02 -2.99 4.68
N TRP A 122 -19.99 -3.77 4.34
CA TRP A 122 -18.95 -4.14 5.29
C TRP A 122 -18.21 -2.92 5.87
N PHE A 123 -17.88 -1.92 5.04
CA PHE A 123 -17.28 -0.66 5.50
C PHE A 123 -18.21 0.09 6.45
N ALA A 124 -19.51 0.16 6.15
CA ALA A 124 -20.46 0.83 7.02
C ALA A 124 -20.54 0.16 8.41
N ASP A 125 -20.48 -1.17 8.46
CA ASP A 125 -20.54 -1.95 9.70
C ASP A 125 -19.26 -1.84 10.54
N HIS A 126 -18.09 -1.65 9.91
CA HIS A 126 -16.77 -1.64 10.56
C HIS A 126 -16.05 -0.29 10.47
N ARG A 127 -16.83 0.79 10.29
CA ARG A 127 -16.29 2.12 10.03
C ARG A 127 -15.36 2.60 11.14
N GLY A 128 -15.72 2.36 12.40
CA GLY A 128 -14.93 2.81 13.54
C GLY A 128 -13.57 2.13 13.61
N GLU A 129 -13.51 0.85 13.25
CA GLU A 129 -12.29 0.05 13.27
C GLU A 129 -11.36 0.36 12.10
N ILE A 130 -11.91 0.54 10.89
CA ILE A 130 -11.09 0.85 9.71
C ILE A 130 -10.56 2.28 9.72
N GLU A 131 -11.30 3.25 10.28
CA GLU A 131 -10.85 4.65 10.41
C GLU A 131 -9.79 4.85 11.50
N MET A 132 -9.44 3.80 12.27
CA MET A 132 -8.29 3.86 13.17
C MET A 132 -6.99 4.11 12.39
N PRO A 133 -6.03 4.87 12.96
CA PRO A 133 -4.78 5.22 12.28
C PRO A 133 -3.98 4.00 11.80
N ALA A 134 -3.10 4.26 10.81
CA ALA A 134 -2.19 3.30 10.18
C ALA A 134 -2.89 2.16 9.41
N LEU A 135 -2.09 1.28 8.80
CA LEU A 135 -2.55 0.06 8.13
C LEU A 135 -3.04 -0.99 9.15
N ASN A 136 -4.21 -0.72 9.75
CA ASN A 136 -4.87 -1.59 10.72
C ASN A 136 -5.44 -2.88 10.05
N PRO A 137 -5.83 -3.91 10.81
CA PRO A 137 -6.27 -5.19 10.22
C PRO A 137 -7.48 -5.10 9.28
N PHE A 138 -8.35 -4.09 9.41
CA PHE A 138 -9.49 -3.86 8.52
C PHE A 138 -9.02 -3.24 7.20
N ALA A 139 -8.10 -2.28 7.27
CA ALA A 139 -7.42 -1.74 6.09
C ALA A 139 -6.65 -2.85 5.36
N GLN A 140 -5.90 -3.69 6.06
CA GLN A 140 -5.19 -4.84 5.45
C GLN A 140 -6.13 -5.75 4.64
N ALA A 141 -7.30 -6.10 5.18
CA ALA A 141 -8.30 -6.87 4.45
C ALA A 141 -8.80 -6.11 3.20
N MET A 142 -9.14 -4.83 3.35
CA MET A 142 -9.61 -3.98 2.25
C MET A 142 -8.57 -3.80 1.13
N SER A 143 -7.27 -3.87 1.43
CA SER A 143 -6.21 -3.84 0.41
C SER A 143 -6.36 -4.95 -0.64
N LEU A 144 -6.96 -6.10 -0.29
CA LEU A 144 -7.21 -7.16 -1.28
C LEU A 144 -8.31 -6.80 -2.28
N THR A 145 -9.32 -6.03 -1.87
CA THR A 145 -10.33 -5.48 -2.78
C THR A 145 -9.69 -4.55 -3.79
N ILE A 146 -8.84 -3.63 -3.33
CA ILE A 146 -8.10 -2.71 -4.22
C ILE A 146 -7.12 -3.47 -5.13
N LEU A 147 -6.42 -4.47 -4.60
CA LEU A 147 -5.51 -5.31 -5.38
C LEU A 147 -6.25 -6.06 -6.50
N ALA A 148 -7.45 -6.57 -6.23
CA ALA A 148 -8.30 -7.19 -7.24
C ALA A 148 -8.70 -6.19 -8.33
N GLU A 149 -9.04 -4.95 -7.96
CA GLU A 149 -9.34 -3.88 -8.91
C GLU A 149 -8.13 -3.50 -9.77
N TYR A 150 -6.93 -3.40 -9.20
CA TYR A 150 -5.70 -3.21 -9.98
C TYR A 150 -5.40 -4.37 -10.93
N GLY A 151 -5.88 -5.58 -10.64
CA GLY A 151 -5.83 -6.71 -11.56
C GLY A 151 -6.84 -6.59 -12.70
N ARG A 152 -8.07 -6.16 -12.38
CA ARG A 152 -9.18 -6.01 -13.33
C ARG A 152 -9.01 -4.83 -14.29
N ALA A 153 -8.48 -3.71 -13.80
CA ALA A 153 -8.25 -2.49 -14.55
C ALA A 153 -6.84 -1.93 -14.25
N PRO A 154 -5.78 -2.44 -14.90
CA PRO A 154 -4.39 -2.12 -14.52
C PRO A 154 -4.03 -0.63 -14.50
N ASP A 155 -4.70 0.19 -15.29
CA ASP A 155 -4.48 1.63 -15.41
C ASP A 155 -5.08 2.42 -14.23
N CYS A 156 -6.01 1.83 -13.47
CA CYS A 156 -6.57 2.51 -12.30
C CYS A 156 -5.56 2.68 -11.16
N VAL A 157 -4.36 2.09 -11.25
CA VAL A 157 -3.23 2.40 -10.37
C VAL A 157 -2.84 3.89 -10.42
N GLU A 158 -3.10 4.58 -11.52
CA GLU A 158 -2.83 6.02 -11.64
C GLU A 158 -3.71 6.87 -10.70
N ALA A 159 -4.79 6.30 -10.16
CA ALA A 159 -5.64 6.96 -9.17
C ALA A 159 -4.89 7.32 -7.88
N LEU A 160 -3.76 6.65 -7.59
CA LEU A 160 -2.85 7.06 -6.50
C LEU A 160 -2.51 8.55 -6.60
N GLY A 161 -2.19 9.04 -7.80
CA GLY A 161 -1.84 10.45 -8.06
C GLY A 161 -2.98 11.46 -7.88
N ALA A 162 -4.20 10.99 -7.64
CA ALA A 162 -5.35 11.84 -7.30
C ALA A 162 -5.51 12.03 -5.78
N LEU A 163 -4.98 11.11 -4.97
CA LEU A 163 -5.04 11.22 -3.51
C LEU A 163 -4.21 12.40 -3.02
N ASN A 164 -4.70 13.03 -1.95
CA ASN A 164 -4.02 14.05 -1.13
C ASN A 164 -3.34 15.20 -1.88
N ARG A 165 -3.84 15.56 -3.07
CA ARG A 165 -3.38 16.76 -3.81
C ARG A 165 -3.52 18.05 -3.01
N TRP A 166 -4.43 18.07 -2.03
CA TRP A 166 -4.65 19.22 -1.15
C TRP A 166 -4.25 18.85 0.28
N PRO A 167 -3.38 19.65 0.93
CA PRO A 167 -3.01 19.43 2.33
C PRO A 167 -4.22 19.29 3.24
N GLY A 168 -4.15 18.34 4.18
CA GLY A 168 -5.23 18.08 5.14
C GLY A 168 -6.46 17.36 4.60
N ARG A 169 -6.53 17.01 3.31
CA ARG A 169 -7.71 16.31 2.73
C ARG A 169 -8.02 14.99 3.43
N THR A 170 -7.00 14.23 3.86
CA THR A 170 -7.18 12.96 4.59
C THR A 170 -7.92 13.12 5.91
N SER A 171 -7.86 14.30 6.52
CA SER A 171 -8.51 14.61 7.79
C SER A 171 -10.02 14.86 7.66
N MET A 172 -10.54 14.86 6.43
CA MET A 172 -11.97 15.01 6.14
C MET A 172 -12.70 13.67 6.26
N PRO A 173 -13.97 13.64 6.69
CA PRO A 173 -14.81 12.45 6.60
C PRO A 173 -14.91 11.93 5.16
N ILE A 174 -15.03 10.61 4.96
CA ILE A 174 -15.00 10.00 3.62
C ILE A 174 -16.02 10.57 2.64
N ALA A 175 -17.21 10.96 3.12
CA ALA A 175 -18.24 11.58 2.29
C ALA A 175 -17.80 12.94 1.72
N GLU A 176 -17.03 13.72 2.49
CA GLU A 176 -16.45 14.99 2.05
C GLU A 176 -15.15 14.76 1.28
N TYR A 177 -14.41 13.69 1.59
CA TYR A 177 -13.18 13.31 0.87
C TYR A 177 -13.47 12.99 -0.59
N LEU A 178 -14.57 12.27 -0.86
CA LEU A 178 -14.97 11.80 -2.19
C LEU A 178 -15.90 12.75 -2.95
N GLY A 179 -16.46 13.78 -2.28
CA GLY A 179 -17.27 14.84 -2.89
C GLY A 179 -16.43 15.86 -3.66
#